data_AF-A0A3C8C8N8-F1
#
_entry.id   AF-A0A3C8C8N8-F1
#
_cell.length_a   1.000
_cell.length_b   1.000
_cell.length_c   1.000
_cell.angle_alpha   90.00
_cell.angle_beta   90.00
_cell.angle_gamma   90.00
#
_symmetry.space_group_name_H-M   'P 1'
#
loop_
_entity.id
_entity.type
_entity.pdbx_description
1 polymer ?
#
loop_
_entity_poly.entity_id
_entity_poly.type
_entity_poly.pdbx_seq_one_letter_code
_entity_poly.pdbx_strand_id
1 'polypeptide(L)'
;MDAEARAELKKKIVEEIEVQKHLIESFTLTSKPVAPDNAIGRLTRMEAISSQGISEASLNSAQVKLVKLEKALSKVDLPDFG
;
A
#
# COMPACT_ATOMS: atom_id res chain seq x y z
N MET A 1 28.80 1.70 6.54
CA MET A 1 27.96 0.53 6.21
C MET A 1 28.73 -0.33 5.24
N ASP A 2 28.94 -1.60 5.56
CA ASP A 2 29.54 -2.58 4.66
C ASP A 2 28.66 -2.80 3.41
N ALA A 3 29.31 -3.12 2.28
CA ALA A 3 28.63 -3.32 1.00
C ALA A 3 27.59 -4.45 1.06
N GLU A 4 27.87 -5.50 1.83
CA GLU A 4 26.96 -6.63 2.07
C GLU A 4 25.71 -6.21 2.86
N ALA A 5 25.87 -5.38 3.89
CA ALA A 5 24.75 -4.88 4.68
C ALA A 5 23.81 -3.99 3.84
N ARG A 6 24.35 -3.19 2.92
CA ARG A 6 23.54 -2.41 1.96
C ARG A 6 22.79 -3.30 0.99
N ALA A 7 23.44 -4.35 0.46
CA ALA A 7 22.80 -5.29 -0.44
C ALA A 7 21.63 -6.04 0.24
N GLU A 8 21.82 -6.47 1.48
CA GLU A 8 20.77 -7.14 2.25
C GLU A 8 19.60 -6.21 2.58
N LEU A 9 19.89 -4.96 2.97
CA LEU A 9 18.87 -3.92 3.19
C LEU A 9 18.08 -3.65 1.91
N LYS A 10 18.77 -3.51 0.77
CA LYS A 10 18.15 -3.29 -0.55
C LYS A 10 17.20 -4.44 -0.88
N LYS A 11 17.63 -5.69 -0.64
CA LYS A 11 16.83 -6.88 -0.89
C LYS A 11 15.55 -6.89 -0.04
N LYS A 12 15.66 -6.60 1.27
CA LYS A 12 14.49 -6.47 2.17
C LYS A 12 13.54 -5.36 1.74
N ILE A 13 14.06 -4.22 1.31
CA ILE A 13 13.22 -3.10 0.85
C ILE A 13 12.46 -3.49 -0.43
N VAL A 14 13.11 -4.17 -1.38
CA VAL A 14 12.47 -4.65 -2.60
C VAL A 14 11.35 -5.65 -2.28
N GLU A 15 11.63 -6.61 -1.39
CA GLU A 15 10.64 -7.61 -0.97
C GLU A 15 9.42 -6.95 -0.31
N GLU A 16 9.64 -5.96 0.57
CA GLU A 16 8.55 -5.18 1.18
C GLU A 16 7.78 -4.34 0.15
N ILE A 17 8.44 -3.79 -0.88
CA ILE A 17 7.77 -3.05 -1.96
C ILE A 17 6.82 -3.99 -2.73
N GLU A 18 7.25 -5.21 -3.05
CA GLU A 18 6.40 -6.19 -3.75
C GLU A 18 5.17 -6.56 -2.92
N VAL A 19 5.35 -6.81 -1.62
CA VAL A 19 4.25 -7.06 -0.69
C VAL A 19 3.28 -5.87 -0.64
N GLN A 20 3.81 -4.65 -0.57
CA GLN A 20 2.98 -3.43 -0.55
C GLN A 20 2.22 -3.21 -1.86
N LYS A 21 2.82 -3.52 -3.01
CA LYS A 21 2.13 -3.48 -4.32
C LYS A 21 0.96 -4.45 -4.36
N HIS A 22 1.17 -5.68 -3.89
CA HIS A 22 0.11 -6.69 -3.85
C HIS A 22 -1.03 -6.29 -2.90
N LEU A 23 -0.71 -5.69 -1.75
CA LEU A 23 -1.70 -5.14 -0.82
C LEU A 23 -2.51 -4.00 -1.46
N ILE A 24 -1.85 -3.05 -2.14
CA ILE A 24 -2.52 -1.96 -2.84
C ILE A 24 -3.46 -2.51 -3.92
N GLU A 25 -3.03 -3.49 -4.70
CA GLU A 25 -3.89 -4.12 -5.71
C GLU A 25 -5.11 -4.81 -5.08
N SER A 26 -4.89 -5.54 -3.98
CA SER A 26 -5.95 -6.21 -3.22
C SER A 26 -6.96 -5.21 -2.63
N PHE A 27 -6.47 -4.10 -2.06
CA PHE A 27 -7.31 -3.01 -1.56
C PHE A 27 -8.02 -2.27 -2.69
N THR A 28 -7.39 -2.11 -3.86
CA THR A 28 -8.01 -1.48 -5.03
C THR A 28 -9.18 -2.32 -5.54
N LEU A 29 -9.03 -3.64 -5.55
CA LEU A 29 -10.09 -4.58 -5.93
C LEU A 29 -11.26 -4.56 -4.95
N THR A 30 -11.00 -4.50 -3.65
CA THR A 30 -12.03 -4.48 -2.58
C THR A 30 -12.63 -3.08 -2.35
N SER A 31 -11.91 -2.02 -2.70
CA SER A 31 -12.38 -0.63 -2.64
C SER A 31 -13.20 -0.21 -3.86
N LYS A 32 -13.28 -1.04 -4.91
CA LYS A 32 -14.21 -0.80 -6.01
C LYS A 32 -15.63 -0.76 -5.45
N PRO A 33 -16.43 0.27 -5.76
CA PRO A 33 -17.81 0.33 -5.30
C PRO A 33 -18.54 -0.93 -5.78
N VAL A 34 -19.16 -1.65 -4.84
CA VAL A 34 -20.16 -2.67 -5.18
C VAL A 34 -21.15 -1.99 -6.12
N ALA A 35 -21.22 -2.50 -7.36
CA ALA A 35 -22.20 -2.05 -8.34
C ALA A 35 -23.58 -2.05 -7.68
N PRO A 36 -24.45 -1.06 -7.98
CA PRO A 36 -25.76 -0.99 -7.36
C PRO A 36 -26.67 -2.08 -7.93
N ASP A 37 -26.40 -3.34 -7.59
CA ASP A 37 -27.30 -4.45 -7.86
C ASP A 37 -28.41 -4.45 -6.80
N ASN A 38 -29.31 -3.48 -7.00
CA ASN A 38 -30.75 -3.51 -6.87
C ASN A 38 -31.47 -4.07 -5.63
N ALA A 39 -30.80 -4.49 -4.57
CA ALA A 39 -31.47 -4.81 -3.32
C ALA A 39 -30.46 -4.70 -2.19
N ILE A 40 -30.59 -3.73 -1.29
CA ILE A 40 -30.54 -3.86 0.18
C ILE A 40 -30.77 -2.44 0.75
N GLY A 41 -31.70 -2.35 1.71
CA GLY A 41 -32.30 -1.13 2.22
C GLY A 41 -31.37 -0.12 2.91
N ARG A 42 -31.98 1.02 3.27
CA ARG A 42 -31.42 2.28 3.78
C ARG A 42 -30.29 2.18 4.83
N LEU A 43 -30.21 1.10 5.61
CA LEU A 43 -29.17 0.88 6.62
C LEU A 43 -27.81 0.49 5.99
N THR A 44 -27.83 -0.33 4.94
CA THR A 44 -26.62 -0.92 4.35
C THR A 44 -25.89 0.05 3.44
N ARG A 45 -26.58 1.10 2.95
CA ARG A 45 -25.94 2.20 2.21
C ARG A 45 -24.96 3.00 3.09
N MET A 46 -25.29 3.25 4.36
CA MET A 46 -24.36 3.94 5.29
C MET A 46 -23.15 3.06 5.64
N GLU A 47 -23.36 1.77 5.88
CA GLU A 47 -22.28 0.81 6.16
C GLU A 47 -21.33 0.66 4.96
N ALA A 48 -21.88 0.59 3.74
CA ALA A 48 -21.08 0.49 2.52
C ALA A 48 -20.23 1.75 2.27
N ILE A 49 -20.76 2.95 2.58
CA ILE A 49 -20.01 4.21 2.46
C ILE A 49 -18.88 4.27 3.50
N SER A 50 -19.17 3.88 4.74
CA SER A 50 -18.16 3.87 5.82
C SER A 50 -17.03 2.88 5.53
N SER A 51 -17.38 1.66 5.08
CA SER A 51 -16.40 0.62 4.76
C SER A 51 -15.52 0.98 3.56
N GLN A 52 -16.08 1.63 2.53
CA GLN A 52 -15.30 2.17 1.41
C GLN A 52 -14.29 3.23 1.86
N GLY A 53 -14.68 4.16 2.73
CA GLY A 53 -13.77 5.19 3.24
C GLY A 53 -12.60 4.62 4.05
N ILE A 54 -12.83 3.56 4.81
CA ILE A 54 -11.77 2.86 5.57
C ILE A 54 -10.80 2.15 4.60
N SER A 55 -11.33 1.44 3.59
CA SER A 55 -10.49 0.78 2.57
C SER A 55 -9.65 1.78 1.79
N GLU A 56 -10.20 2.94 1.43
CA GLU A 56 -9.48 3.99 0.70
C GLU A 56 -8.37 4.62 1.57
N ALA A 57 -8.63 4.86 2.86
CA ALA A 57 -7.60 5.34 3.79
C ALA A 57 -6.46 4.32 3.99
N SER A 58 -6.78 3.03 4.07
CA SER A 58 -5.78 1.94 4.11
C SER A 58 -4.96 1.87 2.82
N LEU A 59 -5.62 1.99 1.65
CA LEU A 59 -4.96 2.03 0.35
C LEU A 59 -4.01 3.22 0.23
N ASN A 60 -4.46 4.41 0.64
CA ASN A 60 -3.63 5.61 0.64
C ASN A 60 -2.41 5.44 1.55
N SER A 61 -2.60 4.89 2.75
CA SER A 61 -1.51 4.62 3.69
C SER A 61 -0.48 3.64 3.11
N ALA A 62 -0.94 2.58 2.43
CA ALA A 62 -0.07 1.62 1.76
C ALA A 62 0.72 2.26 0.61
N GLN A 63 0.08 3.11 -0.21
CA GLN A 63 0.75 3.87 -1.27
C GLN A 63 1.81 4.83 -0.72
N VAL A 64 1.50 5.58 0.34
CA VAL A 64 2.46 6.47 1.00
C VAL A 64 3.66 5.69 1.54
N LYS A 65 3.42 4.51 2.13
CA LYS A 65 4.49 3.62 2.61
C LYS A 65 5.35 3.12 1.45
N LEU A 66 4.75 2.73 0.33
CA LEU A 66 5.45 2.31 -0.88
C LEU A 66 6.37 3.41 -1.41
N VAL A 67 5.87 4.64 -1.55
CA VAL A 67 6.68 5.79 -2.01
C VAL A 67 7.87 6.06 -1.09
N LYS A 68 7.69 5.89 0.23
CA LYS A 68 8.79 6.02 1.20
C LYS A 68 9.83 4.92 1.03
N LEU A 69 9.40 3.68 0.81
CA LEU A 69 10.30 2.54 0.55
C LEU A 69 11.08 2.73 -0.76
N GLU A 70 10.43 3.17 -1.84
CA GLU A 70 11.09 3.45 -3.11
C GLU A 70 12.10 4.60 -2.99
N LYS A 71 11.76 5.66 -2.24
CA LYS A 71 12.72 6.73 -1.92
C LYS A 71 13.90 6.21 -1.10
N ALA A 72 13.66 5.36 -0.10
CA ALA A 72 14.72 4.75 0.68
C ALA A 72 15.60 3.85 -0.18
N LEU A 73 15.01 3.08 -1.10
CA LEU A 73 15.72 2.24 -2.07
C LEU A 73 16.59 3.07 -3.02
N SER A 74 16.09 4.22 -3.49
CA SER A 74 16.87 5.10 -4.36
C SER A 74 18.00 5.79 -3.61
N LYS A 75 17.83 6.03 -2.31
CA LYS A 75 18.85 6.62 -1.44
C LYS A 75 19.85 5.61 -0.89
N VAL A 76 19.53 4.31 -0.81
CA VAL A 76 20.45 3.28 -0.27
C VAL A 76 21.77 3.17 -1.03
N ASP A 77 21.77 3.61 -2.30
CA ASP A 77 22.95 3.70 -3.15
C ASP A 77 23.78 4.97 -2.90
N LEU A 78 23.21 5.99 -2.23
CA LEU A 78 23.94 7.22 -1.91
C LEU A 78 24.96 6.96 -0.80
N PRO A 79 26.19 7.49 -0.92
CA PRO A 79 27.20 7.33 0.12
C PRO A 79 26.76 7.94 1.46
N ASP A 80 25.87 8.94 1.44
CA ASP A 80 25.34 9.66 2.60
C ASP A 80 24.15 8.96 3.30
N PHE A 81 23.68 7.82 2.77
CA PHE A 81 22.58 7.07 3.37
C PHE A 81 23.07 6.21 4.54
N GLY A 82 22.73 6.63 5.75
CA GLY A 82 23.07 5.98 7.01
C GLY A 82 23.26 6.98 8.14
#